data_AF-A0A9Q0GDY3-F1
#
_entry.id   AF-A0A9Q0GDY3-F1
#
_cell.length_a   1.000
_cell.length_b   1.000
_cell.length_c   1.000
_cell.angle_alpha   90.00
_cell.angle_beta   90.00
_cell.angle_gamma   90.00
#
_symmetry.space_group_name_H-M   'P 1'
#
loop_
_entity.id
_entity.type
_entity.pdbx_description
1 polymer ?
#
loop_
_entity_poly.entity_id
_entity_poly.type
_entity_poly.pdbx_seq_one_letter_code
_entity_poly.pdbx_strand_id
1 'polypeptide(L)'
;MILRNINPSIGLCNGTRLIMTQLGTKVIEEKSITGSHCGIKVYIPRAILSLTNAKWPFVLKRRQYPLRVCYSMTINKSQGQTF
;
A
#
# COMPACT_ATOMS: atom_id res chain seq x y z
N MET A 1 -4.22 1.68 4.34
CA MET A 1 -2.76 1.86 4.57
C MET A 1 -1.97 1.20 3.46
N ILE A 2 -0.95 1.88 2.96
CA ILE A 2 -0.03 1.35 1.94
C ILE A 2 0.98 0.39 2.59
N LEU A 3 1.28 -0.72 1.91
CA LEU A 3 2.18 -1.79 2.38
C LEU A 3 3.61 -1.73 1.82
N ARG A 4 3.90 -0.80 0.89
CA ARG A 4 5.20 -0.66 0.24
C ARG A 4 5.45 0.77 -0.21
N ASN A 5 6.70 1.13 -0.39
CA ASN A 5 7.03 2.41 -1.03
C ASN A 5 6.64 2.35 -2.51
N ILE A 6 5.69 3.20 -2.91
CA ILE A 6 5.25 3.33 -4.31
C ILE A 6 5.86 4.58 -4.90
N ASN A 7 5.68 5.71 -4.21
CA ASN A 7 6.27 6.98 -4.59
C ASN A 7 6.48 7.86 -3.34
N PRO A 8 7.66 7.78 -2.70
CA PRO A 8 7.95 8.53 -1.48
C PRO A 8 7.89 10.05 -1.67
N SER A 9 8.18 10.59 -2.87
CA SER A 9 8.21 12.04 -3.10
C SER A 9 6.83 12.71 -2.99
N ILE A 10 5.75 11.94 -3.12
CA ILE A 10 4.37 12.40 -2.97
C ILE A 10 3.69 11.77 -1.75
N GLY A 11 4.47 11.24 -0.80
CA GLY A 11 3.96 10.67 0.44
C GLY A 11 3.29 9.29 0.30
N LEU A 12 3.45 8.58 -0.83
CA LEU A 12 2.97 7.21 -1.00
C LEU A 12 4.03 6.19 -0.56
N CYS A 13 4.30 6.17 0.74
CA CYS A 13 5.25 5.28 1.41
C CYS A 13 4.54 4.20 2.24
N ASN A 14 5.30 3.23 2.72
CA ASN A 14 4.78 2.20 3.62
C ASN A 14 4.27 2.84 4.91
N GLY A 15 3.05 2.48 5.33
CA GLY A 15 2.39 3.08 6.50
C GLY A 15 1.48 4.26 6.17
N THR A 16 1.57 4.87 4.98
CA THR A 16 0.66 5.97 4.59
C THR A 16 -0.78 5.51 4.68
N ARG A 17 -1.57 6.23 5.48
CA ARG A 17 -2.99 5.98 5.62
C ARG A 17 -3.75 6.77 4.56
N LEU A 18 -4.72 6.11 3.96
CA LEU A 18 -5.53 6.63 2.87
C LEU A 18 -6.98 6.21 3.15
N ILE A 19 -7.93 7.01 2.67
CA ILE A 19 -9.36 6.65 2.63
C ILE A 19 -9.70 6.29 1.19
N MET A 20 -10.29 5.11 0.98
CA MET A 20 -10.83 4.73 -0.34
C MET A 20 -12.01 5.63 -0.68
N THR A 21 -11.99 6.22 -1.88
CA THR A 21 -13.07 7.07 -2.41
C THR A 21 -13.82 6.38 -3.53
N GLN A 22 -13.15 5.53 -4.33
CA GLN A 22 -13.79 4.78 -5.42
C GLN A 22 -13.09 3.45 -5.70
N LEU A 23 -13.88 2.43 -6.03
CA LEU A 23 -13.39 1.14 -6.52
C LEU A 23 -13.53 1.09 -8.04
N GLY A 24 -12.40 1.05 -8.75
CA GLY A 24 -12.35 0.79 -10.19
C GLY A 24 -12.02 -0.68 -10.49
N THR A 25 -12.14 -1.08 -11.76
CA THR A 25 -11.87 -2.47 -12.19
C THR A 25 -10.41 -2.87 -12.02
N LYS A 26 -9.47 -1.94 -12.23
CA LYS A 26 -8.01 -2.20 -12.22
C LYS A 26 -7.24 -1.33 -11.23
N VAL A 27 -7.85 -0.27 -10.73
CA VAL A 27 -7.26 0.71 -9.80
C VAL A 27 -8.26 1.05 -8.71
N ILE A 28 -7.75 1.46 -7.55
CA ILE A 28 -8.56 2.00 -6.45
C ILE A 28 -8.20 3.49 -6.32
N GLU A 29 -9.20 4.36 -6.30
CA GLU A 29 -9.02 5.76 -5.96
C GLU A 29 -9.01 5.89 -4.44
N GLU A 30 -7.98 6.54 -3.92
CA GLU A 30 -7.86 6.85 -2.51
C GLU A 30 -7.45 8.30 -2.30
N LYS A 31 -7.73 8.82 -1.11
CA LYS A 31 -7.36 10.17 -0.67
C LYS A 31 -6.45 10.08 0.55
N SER A 32 -5.34 10.83 0.52
CA SER A 32 -4.45 10.88 1.70
C SER A 32 -5.12 11.59 2.87
N ILE A 33 -4.96 11.03 4.06
CA ILE A 33 -5.53 11.58 5.30
C ILE A 33 -4.51 12.27 6.19
N THR A 34 -3.22 12.06 5.95
CA THR A 34 -2.14 12.60 6.80
C THR A 34 -0.95 13.07 5.96
N GLY A 35 -0.07 13.85 6.59
CA GLY A 35 1.17 14.35 5.98
C GLY A 35 0.98 15.57 5.08
N SER A 36 2.08 16.00 4.45
CA SER A 36 2.16 17.16 3.55
C SER A 36 1.26 17.04 2.31
N HIS A 37 0.88 15.82 1.95
CA HIS A 37 0.04 15.50 0.79
C HIS A 37 -1.40 15.17 1.18
N CYS A 38 -1.84 15.58 2.38
CA CYS A 38 -3.21 15.38 2.82
C CYS A 38 -4.20 15.97 1.82
N GLY A 39 -5.28 15.23 1.57
CA GLY A 39 -6.33 15.63 0.66
C GLY A 39 -6.10 15.30 -0.81
N ILE A 40 -4.88 14.95 -1.20
CA ILE A 40 -4.55 14.59 -2.59
C ILE A 40 -5.16 13.23 -2.92
N LYS A 41 -5.80 13.17 -4.10
CA LYS A 41 -6.32 11.93 -4.69
C LYS A 41 -5.20 11.18 -5.39
N VAL A 42 -5.17 9.87 -5.20
CA VAL A 42 -4.19 8.96 -5.79
C VAL A 42 -4.88 7.71 -6.31
N TYR A 43 -4.30 7.10 -7.35
CA TYR A 43 -4.80 5.86 -7.93
C TYR A 43 -3.81 4.73 -7.68
N ILE A 44 -4.24 3.71 -6.95
CA ILE A 44 -3.37 2.59 -6.58
C ILE A 44 -3.68 1.38 -7.48
N PRO A 45 -2.73 0.96 -8.35
CA PRO A 45 -2.87 -0.26 -9.13
C PRO A 45 -2.42 -1.50 -8.33
N ARG A 46 -2.72 -2.69 -8.86
CA ARG A 46 -2.17 -3.94 -8.32
C ARG A 46 -0.66 -4.03 -8.57
N ALA A 47 0.06 -4.39 -7.52
CA ALA A 47 1.49 -4.69 -7.51
C ALA A 47 1.75 -6.18 -7.77
N ILE A 48 2.84 -6.51 -8.46
CA ILE A 48 3.35 -7.88 -8.52
C ILE A 48 4.49 -8.02 -7.51
N LEU A 49 4.41 -9.07 -6.69
CA LEU A 49 5.46 -9.50 -5.76
C LEU A 49 5.99 -10.83 -6.24
N SER A 50 7.27 -10.90 -6.55
CA SER A 50 7.94 -12.12 -6.99
C SER A 50 8.79 -12.67 -5.85
N LEU A 51 8.62 -13.95 -5.48
CA LEU A 51 9.57 -14.65 -4.64
C LEU A 51 10.71 -15.19 -5.51
N THR A 52 11.83 -14.47 -5.55
CA THR A 52 13.00 -14.83 -6.36
C THR A 52 13.95 -15.81 -5.66
N ASN A 53 13.98 -15.82 -4.32
CA ASN A 53 14.94 -16.61 -3.54
C ASN A 53 14.30 -17.83 -2.88
N ALA A 54 13.24 -18.38 -3.47
CA ALA A 54 12.56 -19.53 -2.91
C ALA A 54 13.15 -20.84 -3.47
N LYS A 55 13.19 -21.90 -2.65
CA LYS A 55 13.72 -23.23 -3.02
C LYS A 55 12.90 -23.96 -4.10
N TRP A 56 11.91 -23.30 -4.70
CA TRP A 56 10.98 -23.90 -5.64
C TRP A 56 11.57 -23.87 -7.06
N PRO A 57 11.21 -24.84 -7.92
CA PRO A 57 11.63 -24.85 -9.33
C PRO A 57 10.92 -23.78 -10.17
N PHE A 58 10.20 -22.83 -9.55
CA PHE A 58 9.46 -21.77 -10.21
C PHE A 58 9.49 -20.47 -9.39
N VAL A 59 9.30 -19.34 -10.07
CA VAL A 59 9.14 -18.03 -9.42
C VAL A 59 7.67 -17.81 -9.10
N LEU A 60 7.33 -17.82 -7.80
CA LEU A 60 5.97 -17.48 -7.37
C LEU A 60 5.74 -15.97 -7.50
N LYS A 61 4.78 -15.58 -8.33
CA LYS A 61 4.34 -14.19 -8.50
C LYS A 61 2.95 -13.99 -7.88
N ARG A 62 2.84 -13.07 -6.93
CA ARG A 62 1.56 -12.65 -6.33
C ARG A 62 1.17 -11.27 -6.83
N ARG A 63 0.02 -11.15 -7.50
CA ARG A 63 -0.52 -9.88 -7.95
C ARG A 63 -1.63 -9.40 -7.00
N GLN A 64 -1.41 -8.29 -6.30
CA GLN A 64 -2.37 -7.78 -5.32
C GLN A 64 -2.24 -6.26 -5.15
N TYR A 65 -3.30 -5.59 -4.69
CA TYR A 65 -3.18 -4.19 -4.26
C TYR A 65 -2.23 -4.08 -3.05
N PRO A 66 -1.28 -3.14 -3.06
CA PRO A 66 -0.36 -2.93 -1.94
C PRO A 66 -1.03 -2.18 -0.78
N LEU A 67 -2.23 -2.61 -0.38
CA LEU A 67 -3.09 -1.93 0.58
C LEU A 67 -3.55 -2.90 1.67
N ARG A 68 -3.81 -2.35 2.86
CA ARG A 68 -4.45 -3.05 3.97
C ARG A 68 -5.44 -2.13 4.68
N VAL A 69 -6.56 -2.69 5.12
CA VAL A 69 -7.47 -2.03 6.06
C VAL A 69 -6.72 -1.74 7.35
N CYS A 70 -6.89 -0.53 7.90
CA CYS A 70 -6.06 -0.04 9.00
C CYS A 70 -6.83 0.81 10.02
N TYR A 71 -8.09 0.47 10.31
CA TYR A 71 -8.81 1.04 11.46
C TYR A 71 -8.17 0.61 12.79
N SER A 72 -7.69 -0.62 12.85
CA SER A 72 -6.87 -1.14 13.95
C SER A 72 -5.70 -1.95 13.38
N MET A 73 -4.63 -2.05 14.15
CA MET A 73 -3.43 -2.80 13.80
C MET A 73 -2.87 -3.48 15.04
N THR A 74 -2.25 -4.64 14.85
CA THR A 74 -1.50 -5.30 15.92
C THR A 74 -0.18 -4.57 16.16
N ILE A 75 0.35 -4.64 17.39
CA ILE A 75 1.60 -3.96 17.80
C ILE A 75 2.76 -4.31 16.84
N ASN A 76 2.93 -5.59 16.53
CA ASN A 76 3.98 -6.03 15.59
C ASN A 76 3.84 -5.41 14.19
N LYS A 77 2.63 -5.03 13.77
CA LYS A 77 2.39 -4.42 12.45
C LYS A 77 2.54 -2.90 12.45
N SER A 78 2.42 -2.25 13.61
CA SER A 78 2.67 -0.81 13.77
C SER A 78 4.13 -0.47 14.10
N GLN A 79 4.96 -1.46 14.43
CA GLN A 79 6.38 -1.23 14.69
C GLN A 79 7.08 -0.55 13.50
N GLY A 80 7.82 0.52 13.79
CA GLY A 80 8.53 1.32 12.78
C GLY A 80 7.65 2.28 11.97
N GLN A 81 6.36 2.42 12.32
CA GLN A 81 5.48 3.42 11.71
C GLN A 81 5.31 4.62 12.64
N THR A 82 5.25 5.81 12.05
CA THR A 82 4.85 7.05 12.72
C THR A 82 3.42 7.41 12.28
N PHE A 83 2.66 8.04 13.18
CA PHE A 83 1.24 8.32 13.01
C PHE A 83 0.95 9.81 13.14
#